data_AF-A0A940W8C0-F1
#
_entry.id   AF-A0A940W8C0-F1
#
_cell.length_a   1.000
_cell.length_b   1.000
_cell.length_c   1.000
_cell.angle_alpha   90.00
_cell.angle_beta   90.00
_cell.angle_gamma   90.00
#
_symmetry.space_group_name_H-M   'P 1'
#
loop_
_entity.id
_entity.type
_entity.pdbx_description
1 polymer ?
#
loop_
_entity_poly.entity_id
_entity_poly.type
_entity_poly.pdbx_seq_one_letter_code
_entity_poly.pdbx_strand_id
1 'polypeptide(L)'
;MSIRAEEITEILKSQIQGYEKRVDVAETGVVLSVGDGIARVYGLEKAMAGELLDFPGDVRGMVLNLEEDNVGVVLLGEDQLIKEGDTVRRTGRIVEVPCGDAMIGRVVNALGQPVDGRGPVETKDFRRVEIKAPGIVKRQPVKEPLQTGLKAIDAMIPIGRGQRELIIGDRQTGKTAVATDTIINQKGAGVVCIYVAIGQKRSTVAQVVEKLRQYGAMEYTIVVAATASESAPLQFIAPYTGCTIGSPSTRSRTASSPCCCAALRGARRTPGTSSTSTPGSWSARRSSPTPRAAAR
;
A
#
# COMPACT_ATOMS: atom_id res chain seq x y z
N MET A 1 49.58 6.93 32.09
CA MET A 1 48.37 6.41 32.75
C MET A 1 48.26 4.94 32.41
N SER A 2 48.51 4.05 33.36
CA SER A 2 48.37 2.61 33.20
C SER A 2 46.90 2.23 33.34
N ILE A 3 46.31 1.71 32.27
CA ILE A 3 44.95 1.15 32.32
C ILE A 3 45.00 -0.03 33.28
N ARG A 4 44.22 0.03 34.38
CA ARG A 4 44.18 -1.02 35.39
C ARG A 4 43.30 -2.16 34.87
N ALA A 5 43.78 -3.39 34.96
CA ALA A 5 43.06 -4.58 34.48
C ALA A 5 41.70 -4.77 35.16
N GLU A 6 41.53 -4.24 36.36
CA GLU A 6 40.29 -4.27 37.14
C GLU A 6 39.16 -3.47 36.46
N GLU A 7 39.44 -2.29 35.90
CA GLU A 7 38.44 -1.47 35.18
C GLU A 7 37.96 -2.16 33.89
N ILE A 8 38.85 -2.82 33.17
CA ILE A 8 38.50 -3.59 31.97
C ILE A 8 37.61 -4.78 32.35
N THR A 9 37.88 -5.42 33.49
CA THR A 9 37.11 -6.58 33.96
C THR A 9 35.70 -6.18 34.42
N GLU A 10 35.53 -5.00 35.02
CA GLU A 10 34.22 -4.46 35.35
C GLU A 10 33.41 -4.02 34.12
N ILE A 11 34.06 -3.43 33.12
CA ILE A 11 33.41 -3.07 31.85
C ILE A 11 32.98 -4.34 31.11
N LEU A 12 33.83 -5.37 31.07
CA LEU A 12 33.46 -6.67 30.46
C LEU A 12 32.37 -7.39 31.25
N LYS A 13 32.43 -7.40 32.59
CA LYS A 13 31.36 -7.98 33.43
C LYS A 13 30.04 -7.26 33.30
N SER A 14 30.02 -5.93 33.19
CA SER A 14 28.79 -5.16 32.96
C SER A 14 28.22 -5.37 31.54
N GLN A 15 29.07 -5.52 30.52
CA GLN A 15 28.63 -5.91 29.17
C GLN A 15 28.12 -7.36 29.11
N ILE A 16 28.69 -8.28 29.91
CA ILE A 16 28.24 -9.68 30.00
C ILE A 16 26.99 -9.81 30.88
N GLN A 17 26.82 -9.01 31.92
CA GLN A 17 25.60 -8.97 32.74
C GLN A 17 24.40 -8.39 31.98
N GLY A 18 24.63 -7.49 31.01
CA GLY A 18 23.62 -7.09 30.03
C GLY A 18 23.29 -8.16 28.98
N TYR A 19 24.01 -9.29 28.98
CA TYR A 19 23.83 -10.42 28.06
C TYR A 19 22.96 -11.52 28.67
N GLU A 20 21.90 -11.17 29.42
CA GLU A 20 20.77 -12.07 29.64
C GLU A 20 19.94 -12.16 28.34
N LYS A 21 20.51 -12.79 27.30
CA LYS A 21 19.70 -13.32 26.19
C LYS A 21 18.99 -14.57 26.69
N ARG A 22 17.90 -14.39 27.44
CA ARG A 22 16.74 -15.25 27.20
C ARG A 22 16.32 -14.91 25.77
N VAL A 23 16.70 -15.75 24.82
CA VAL A 23 16.11 -15.69 23.49
C VAL A 23 14.64 -15.97 23.72
N ASP A 24 13.83 -14.90 23.75
CA ASP A 24 12.38 -15.02 23.79
C ASP A 24 11.96 -15.65 22.45
N VAL A 25 11.90 -16.99 22.43
CA VAL A 25 11.47 -17.79 21.28
C VAL A 25 10.08 -17.33 20.79
N ALA A 26 9.30 -16.67 21.67
CA ALA A 26 8.03 -16.02 21.34
C ALA A 26 8.14 -14.88 20.28
N GLU A 27 9.31 -14.27 20.10
CA GLU A 27 9.53 -13.11 19.23
C GLU A 27 10.43 -13.37 18.02
N THR A 28 11.15 -14.50 18.02
CA THR A 28 12.06 -14.89 16.94
C THR A 28 11.63 -16.22 16.32
N GLY A 29 11.72 -16.31 15.00
CA GLY A 29 11.45 -17.53 14.25
C GLY A 29 12.64 -17.95 13.39
N VAL A 30 12.58 -19.16 12.86
CA VAL A 30 13.59 -19.70 11.93
C VAL A 30 12.92 -20.04 10.61
N VAL A 31 13.50 -19.59 9.51
CA VAL A 31 13.02 -19.90 8.16
C VAL A 31 13.20 -21.39 7.88
N LEU A 32 12.10 -22.10 7.63
CA LEU A 32 12.10 -23.51 7.24
C LEU A 32 12.35 -23.67 5.74
N SER A 33 11.65 -22.88 4.94
CA SER A 33 11.74 -22.94 3.47
C SER A 33 11.40 -21.59 2.85
N VAL A 34 12.01 -21.28 1.71
CA VAL A 34 11.72 -20.08 0.92
C VAL A 34 11.56 -20.45 -0.55
N GLY A 35 10.51 -19.93 -1.20
CA GLY A 35 10.31 -20.09 -2.63
C GLY A 35 9.19 -19.20 -3.15
N ASP A 36 9.36 -18.67 -4.37
CA ASP A 36 8.39 -17.82 -5.07
C ASP A 36 7.88 -16.63 -4.24
N GLY A 37 8.76 -16.02 -3.43
CA GLY A 37 8.38 -14.92 -2.52
C GLY A 37 7.53 -15.33 -1.32
N ILE A 38 7.47 -16.62 -0.99
CA ILE A 38 6.80 -17.15 0.21
C ILE A 38 7.86 -17.81 1.10
N ALA A 39 7.83 -17.47 2.38
CA ALA A 39 8.66 -18.09 3.41
C ALA A 39 7.77 -18.81 4.43
N ARG A 40 8.15 -20.03 4.80
CA ARG A 40 7.59 -20.74 5.96
C ARG A 40 8.52 -20.55 7.13
N VAL A 41 7.99 -20.05 8.24
CA VAL A 41 8.79 -19.74 9.42
C VAL A 41 8.30 -20.56 10.60
N TYR A 42 9.20 -21.27 11.26
CA TYR A 42 8.92 -21.96 12.51
C TYR A 42 9.07 -21.01 13.70
N GLY A 43 8.25 -21.19 14.73
CA GLY A 43 8.21 -20.33 15.92
C GLY A 43 7.25 -19.16 15.74
N LEU A 44 7.62 -17.98 16.24
CA LEU A 44 6.77 -16.77 16.21
C LEU A 44 5.40 -16.99 16.88
N GLU A 45 5.34 -17.69 18.02
CA GLU A 45 4.09 -18.12 18.68
C GLU A 45 3.06 -16.99 18.90
N LYS A 46 3.55 -15.76 19.11
CA LYS A 46 2.70 -14.60 19.38
C LYS A 46 2.42 -13.74 18.13
N ALA A 47 2.77 -14.19 16.92
CA ALA A 47 2.57 -13.45 15.68
C ALA A 47 1.09 -13.15 15.41
N MET A 48 0.83 -11.96 14.87
CA MET A 48 -0.49 -11.53 14.46
C MET A 48 -0.65 -11.69 12.94
N ALA A 49 -1.87 -12.00 12.49
CA ALA A 49 -2.19 -11.95 11.07
C ALA A 49 -2.01 -10.51 10.54
N GLY A 50 -1.33 -10.36 9.40
CA GLY A 50 -0.98 -9.07 8.83
C GLY A 50 0.16 -8.33 9.56
N GLU A 51 0.87 -8.98 10.47
CA GLU A 51 2.07 -8.43 11.11
C GLU A 51 3.24 -8.36 10.13
N LEU A 52 4.03 -7.29 10.21
CA LEU A 52 5.32 -7.19 9.52
C LEU A 52 6.40 -7.94 10.30
N LEU A 53 7.22 -8.66 9.57
CA LEU A 53 8.39 -9.37 10.06
C LEU A 53 9.65 -8.83 9.39
N ASP A 54 10.73 -8.71 10.16
CA ASP A 54 12.05 -8.35 9.65
C ASP A 54 12.83 -9.63 9.33
N PHE A 55 13.22 -9.77 8.07
CA PHE A 55 14.15 -10.79 7.59
C PHE A 55 15.56 -10.21 7.46
N PRO A 56 16.59 -11.07 7.39
CA PRO A 56 17.93 -10.62 7.00
C PRO A 56 17.92 -9.92 5.65
N GLY A 57 18.85 -8.98 5.44
CA GLY A 57 19.00 -8.26 4.17
C GLY A 57 17.99 -7.13 3.94
N ASP A 58 17.42 -6.55 5.01
CA ASP A 58 16.42 -5.45 4.95
C ASP A 58 15.15 -5.82 4.16
N VAL A 59 14.84 -7.13 4.09
CA VAL A 59 13.60 -7.64 3.51
C VAL A 59 12.54 -7.67 4.60
N ARG A 60 11.37 -7.14 4.30
CA ARG A 60 10.20 -7.27 5.17
C ARG A 60 9.32 -8.41 4.69
N GLY A 61 8.67 -9.11 5.60
CA GLY A 61 7.62 -10.08 5.30
C GLY A 61 6.30 -9.68 5.95
N MET A 62 5.19 -10.14 5.40
CA MET A 62 3.86 -9.99 5.98
C MET A 62 3.30 -11.38 6.31
N VAL A 63 2.88 -11.56 7.56
CA VAL A 63 2.21 -12.78 7.99
C VAL A 63 0.85 -12.89 7.30
N LEU A 64 0.63 -13.97 6.54
CA LEU A 64 -0.66 -14.28 5.94
C LEU A 64 -1.38 -15.38 6.70
N ASN A 65 -0.71 -16.52 6.90
CA ASN A 65 -1.28 -17.72 7.49
C ASN A 65 -0.60 -18.02 8.81
N LEU A 66 -1.39 -18.31 9.84
CA LEU A 66 -0.94 -18.84 11.12
C LEU A 66 -1.39 -20.31 11.16
N GLU A 67 -0.48 -21.23 10.90
CA GLU A 67 -0.73 -22.67 11.02
C GLU A 67 -0.31 -23.14 12.42
N GLU A 68 -0.65 -24.38 12.80
CA GLU A 68 -0.31 -24.93 14.12
C GLU A 68 1.21 -25.04 14.33
N ASP A 69 1.93 -25.50 13.30
CA ASP A 69 3.37 -25.80 13.39
C ASP A 69 4.26 -24.75 12.71
N ASN A 70 3.70 -23.87 11.87
CA ASN A 70 4.47 -22.87 11.13
C ASN A 70 3.65 -21.63 10.78
N VAL A 71 4.35 -20.56 10.41
CA VAL A 71 3.76 -19.30 9.96
C VAL A 71 4.07 -19.10 8.48
N GLY A 72 3.02 -18.93 7.69
CA GLY A 72 3.11 -18.58 6.28
C GLY A 72 3.33 -17.07 6.11
N VAL A 73 4.50 -16.70 5.63
CA VAL A 73 4.94 -15.31 5.47
C VAL A 73 5.14 -15.01 4.00
N VAL A 74 4.62 -13.88 3.56
CA VAL A 74 4.81 -13.40 2.20
C VAL A 74 5.85 -12.29 2.18
N LEU A 75 6.86 -12.42 1.32
CA LEU A 75 8.02 -11.55 1.27
C LEU A 75 7.70 -10.27 0.46
N LEU A 76 7.94 -9.12 1.09
CA LEU A 76 7.78 -7.77 0.55
C LEU A 76 9.11 -7.25 0.00
N GLY A 77 9.84 -8.10 -0.72
CA GLY A 77 11.15 -7.80 -1.28
C GLY A 77 11.67 -8.94 -2.14
N GLU A 78 12.98 -8.98 -2.34
CA GLU A 78 13.65 -10.06 -3.08
C GLU A 78 13.85 -11.30 -2.18
N ASP A 79 13.47 -12.46 -2.68
CA ASP A 79 13.56 -13.75 -1.97
C ASP A 79 14.98 -14.32 -1.98
N GLN A 80 15.79 -14.02 -3.00
CA GLN A 80 17.17 -14.50 -3.16
C GLN A 80 18.10 -14.15 -2.00
N LEU A 81 17.76 -13.15 -1.19
CA LEU A 81 18.55 -12.70 -0.04
C LEU A 81 18.32 -13.55 1.20
N ILE A 82 17.27 -14.37 1.23
CA ILE A 82 16.84 -15.13 2.40
C ILE A 82 17.19 -16.61 2.17
N LYS A 83 17.72 -17.26 3.21
CA LYS A 83 18.08 -18.67 3.19
C LYS A 83 17.33 -19.44 4.28
N GLU A 84 17.23 -20.76 4.08
CA GLU A 84 16.76 -21.66 5.12
C GLU A 84 17.70 -21.60 6.34
N GLY A 85 17.12 -21.62 7.53
CA GLY A 85 17.83 -21.44 8.79
C GLY A 85 18.01 -19.98 9.22
N ASP A 86 17.65 -19.00 8.38
CA ASP A 86 17.73 -17.60 8.76
C ASP A 86 16.80 -17.26 9.93
N THR A 87 17.24 -16.36 10.79
CA THR A 87 16.44 -15.88 11.92
C THR A 87 15.55 -14.72 11.48
N VAL A 88 14.26 -14.82 11.78
CA VAL A 88 13.24 -13.80 11.50
C VAL A 88 12.81 -13.17 12.81
N ARG A 89 12.59 -11.86 12.82
CA ARG A 89 12.15 -11.14 14.00
C ARG A 89 10.80 -10.47 13.77
N ARG A 90 9.97 -10.49 14.81
CA ARG A 90 8.71 -9.75 14.84
C ARG A 90 8.92 -8.26 14.99
N THR A 91 8.13 -7.47 14.28
CA THR A 91 8.08 -6.02 14.50
C THR A 91 7.03 -5.62 15.54
N GLY A 92 6.06 -6.50 15.84
CA GLY A 92 4.92 -6.19 16.71
C GLY A 92 3.91 -5.24 16.05
N ARG A 93 4.10 -4.89 14.77
CA ARG A 93 3.27 -3.92 14.06
C ARG A 93 2.59 -4.59 12.88
N ILE A 94 1.27 -4.47 12.84
CA ILE A 94 0.48 -4.77 11.64
C ILE A 94 0.91 -3.81 10.54
N VAL A 95 0.90 -4.24 9.27
CA VAL A 95 1.31 -3.42 8.13
C VAL A 95 0.79 -2.00 8.25
N GLU A 96 1.72 -1.08 8.49
CA GLU A 96 1.46 0.33 8.68
C GLU A 96 2.28 1.15 7.68
N VAL A 97 1.70 2.27 7.26
CA VAL A 97 2.32 3.20 6.32
C VAL A 97 2.39 4.60 6.92
N PRO A 98 3.48 5.33 6.68
CA PRO A 98 3.59 6.74 7.05
C PRO A 98 2.50 7.55 6.35
N CYS A 99 1.89 8.45 7.10
CA CYS A 99 0.78 9.26 6.66
C CYS A 99 1.00 10.73 7.06
N GLY A 100 0.42 11.65 6.29
CA GLY A 100 0.42 13.07 6.60
C GLY A 100 0.75 13.95 5.40
N ASP A 101 0.66 15.26 5.62
CA ASP A 101 0.82 16.27 4.56
C ASP A 101 2.27 16.28 4.00
N ALA A 102 3.26 15.80 4.77
CA ALA A 102 4.65 15.64 4.32
C ALA A 102 4.84 14.63 3.17
N MET A 103 3.85 13.77 2.92
CA MET A 103 3.87 12.83 1.79
C MET A 103 3.54 13.52 0.46
N ILE A 104 2.92 14.72 0.49
CA ILE A 104 2.54 15.47 -0.70
C ILE A 104 3.79 15.86 -1.49
N GLY A 105 3.77 15.60 -2.81
CA GLY A 105 4.90 15.84 -3.70
C GLY A 105 6.01 14.79 -3.66
N ARG A 106 5.82 13.71 -2.90
CA ARG A 106 6.77 12.59 -2.82
C ARG A 106 6.35 11.44 -3.73
N VAL A 107 7.36 10.67 -4.14
CA VAL A 107 7.16 9.34 -4.74
C VAL A 107 7.57 8.29 -3.71
N VAL A 108 6.65 7.40 -3.36
CA VAL A 108 6.84 6.38 -2.31
C VAL A 108 6.55 4.98 -2.85
N ASN A 109 7.13 3.96 -2.23
CA ASN A 109 6.84 2.56 -2.53
C ASN A 109 5.54 2.09 -1.85
N ALA A 110 5.18 0.83 -2.05
CA ALA A 110 3.98 0.22 -1.44
C ALA A 110 4.01 0.18 0.10
N LEU A 111 5.18 0.32 0.73
CA LEU A 111 5.35 0.40 2.20
C LEU A 111 5.48 1.84 2.71
N GLY A 112 5.34 2.84 1.82
CA GLY A 112 5.45 4.26 2.16
C GLY A 112 6.88 4.78 2.33
N GLN A 113 7.90 4.00 1.99
CA GLN A 113 9.28 4.47 1.96
C GLN A 113 9.52 5.32 0.70
N PRO A 114 10.26 6.43 0.78
CA PRO A 114 10.52 7.30 -0.36
C PRO A 114 11.45 6.64 -1.39
N VAL A 115 11.10 6.78 -2.67
CA VAL A 115 11.89 6.27 -3.82
C VAL A 115 12.35 7.39 -4.75
N ASP A 116 12.08 8.65 -4.40
CA ASP A 116 12.42 9.84 -5.20
C ASP A 116 13.83 10.41 -4.95
N GLY A 117 14.59 9.83 -4.03
CA GLY A 117 15.94 10.29 -3.69
C GLY A 117 15.99 11.64 -2.95
N ARG A 118 14.84 12.16 -2.48
CA ARG A 118 14.74 13.45 -1.76
C ARG A 118 14.90 13.33 -0.25
N GLY A 119 15.55 12.26 0.23
CA GLY A 119 15.71 11.95 1.65
C GLY A 119 14.48 11.27 2.29
N PRO A 120 14.49 11.04 3.61
CA PRO A 120 13.37 10.43 4.32
C PRO A 120 12.11 11.31 4.29
N VAL A 121 10.94 10.72 4.57
CA VAL A 121 9.72 11.50 4.82
C VAL A 121 9.54 11.65 6.32
N GLU A 122 9.54 12.88 6.82
CA GLU A 122 9.34 13.17 8.24
C GLU A 122 7.84 13.20 8.57
N THR A 123 7.26 12.03 8.84
CA THR A 123 5.88 11.89 9.33
C THR A 123 5.86 11.31 10.73
N LYS A 124 5.04 11.88 11.61
CA LYS A 124 4.82 11.32 12.96
C LYS A 124 3.70 10.29 13.00
N ASP A 125 2.80 10.32 12.01
CA ASP A 125 1.60 9.49 11.99
C ASP A 125 1.81 8.25 11.12
N PHE A 126 1.57 7.08 11.71
CA PHE A 126 1.53 5.80 11.01
C PHE A 126 0.12 5.23 11.08
N ARG A 127 -0.30 4.55 10.01
CA ARG A 127 -1.61 3.91 9.96
C ARG A 127 -1.58 2.56 9.32
N ARG A 128 -2.40 1.67 9.88
CA ARG A 128 -2.65 0.36 9.32
C ARG A 128 -3.21 0.47 7.92
N VAL A 129 -2.69 -0.36 7.03
CA VAL A 129 -3.11 -0.43 5.63
C VAL A 129 -4.52 -1.02 5.52
N GLU A 130 -4.81 -2.04 6.32
CA GLU A 130 -6.12 -2.67 6.38
C GLU A 130 -6.98 -2.07 7.50
N ILE A 131 -7.93 -1.22 7.10
CA ILE A 131 -8.93 -0.64 8.01
C ILE A 131 -10.33 -0.89 7.49
N LYS A 132 -11.28 -1.09 8.41
CA LYS A 132 -12.70 -1.22 8.05
C LYS A 132 -13.21 0.09 7.47
N ALA A 133 -13.85 0.02 6.30
CA ALA A 133 -14.42 1.18 5.64
C ALA A 133 -15.54 1.84 6.48
N PRO A 134 -15.78 3.16 6.33
CA PRO A 134 -16.89 3.84 6.98
C PRO A 134 -18.24 3.22 6.57
N GLY A 135 -19.06 2.90 7.59
CA GLY A 135 -20.42 2.41 7.40
C GLY A 135 -21.37 3.47 6.81
N ILE A 136 -22.56 3.04 6.38
CA ILE A 136 -23.53 3.89 5.66
C ILE A 136 -23.88 5.16 6.45
N VAL A 137 -24.09 5.05 7.76
CA VAL A 137 -24.46 6.17 8.65
C VAL A 137 -23.41 7.29 8.65
N LYS A 138 -22.13 6.97 8.41
CA LYS A 138 -21.04 7.95 8.37
C LYS A 138 -20.87 8.60 6.98
N ARG A 139 -21.66 8.21 5.98
CA ARG A 139 -21.54 8.70 4.59
C ARG A 139 -22.54 9.81 4.33
N GLN A 140 -22.14 10.75 3.47
CA GLN A 140 -23.03 11.75 2.90
C GLN A 140 -23.23 11.48 1.40
N PRO A 141 -24.40 11.83 0.83
CA PRO A 141 -24.59 11.81 -0.61
C PRO A 141 -23.57 12.71 -1.31
N VAL A 142 -23.06 12.25 -2.45
CA VAL A 142 -22.13 13.02 -3.29
C VAL A 142 -22.89 14.15 -3.95
N LYS A 143 -22.51 15.40 -3.64
CA LYS A 143 -23.16 16.62 -4.16
C LYS A 143 -22.20 17.60 -4.85
N GLU A 144 -20.90 17.45 -4.62
CA GLU A 144 -19.89 18.34 -5.17
C GLU A 144 -19.27 17.72 -6.43
N PRO A 145 -19.12 18.46 -7.54
CA PRO A 145 -18.47 17.95 -8.73
C PRO A 145 -16.95 17.89 -8.58
N LEU A 146 -16.34 16.91 -9.23
CA LEU A 146 -14.90 16.80 -9.47
C LEU A 146 -14.67 17.03 -10.96
N GLN A 147 -14.16 18.21 -11.30
CA GLN A 147 -13.98 18.63 -12.69
C GLN A 147 -12.79 17.92 -13.30
N THR A 148 -13.00 17.14 -14.35
CA THR A 148 -11.90 16.45 -15.05
C THR A 148 -11.19 17.34 -16.06
N GLY A 149 -11.89 18.36 -16.58
CA GLY A 149 -11.41 19.21 -17.68
C GLY A 149 -11.64 18.58 -19.05
N LEU A 150 -12.21 17.37 -19.09
CA LEU A 150 -12.52 16.63 -20.31
C LEU A 150 -14.00 16.81 -20.62
N LYS A 151 -14.31 17.66 -21.62
CA LYS A 151 -15.69 17.98 -22.04
C LYS A 151 -16.58 16.75 -22.21
N ALA A 152 -16.05 15.67 -22.77
CA ALA A 152 -16.79 14.43 -22.97
C ALA A 152 -17.21 13.77 -21.64
N ILE A 153 -16.33 13.79 -20.64
CA ILE A 153 -16.60 13.20 -19.33
C ILE A 153 -17.49 14.15 -18.52
N ASP A 154 -17.09 15.42 -18.38
CA ASP A 154 -17.81 16.37 -17.52
C ASP A 154 -19.25 16.64 -18.00
N ALA A 155 -19.53 16.49 -19.31
CA ALA A 155 -20.89 16.64 -19.85
C ALA A 155 -21.73 15.35 -19.81
N MET A 156 -21.17 14.19 -20.16
CA MET A 156 -21.93 12.95 -20.31
C MET A 156 -21.93 12.08 -19.03
N ILE A 157 -20.80 12.05 -18.32
CA ILE A 157 -20.56 11.20 -17.16
C ILE A 157 -19.87 12.04 -16.06
N PRO A 158 -20.60 12.99 -15.44
CA PRO A 158 -20.01 13.85 -14.42
C PRO A 158 -19.55 13.03 -13.21
N ILE A 159 -18.33 13.30 -12.75
CA ILE A 159 -17.74 12.63 -11.58
C ILE A 159 -17.92 13.54 -10.37
N GLY A 160 -18.45 13.01 -9.27
CA GLY A 160 -18.58 13.73 -8.00
C GLY A 160 -17.46 13.42 -7.00
N ARG A 161 -17.22 14.34 -6.05
CA ARG A 161 -16.25 14.15 -4.95
C ARG A 161 -16.73 13.05 -3.99
N GLY A 162 -15.94 11.99 -3.87
CA GLY A 162 -16.30 10.79 -3.09
C GLY A 162 -17.04 9.70 -3.90
N GLN A 163 -17.26 9.93 -5.20
CA GLN A 163 -17.68 8.89 -6.15
C GLN A 163 -16.52 7.96 -6.49
N ARG A 164 -16.86 6.73 -6.90
CA ARG A 164 -15.91 5.77 -7.48
C ARG A 164 -16.29 5.59 -8.95
N GLU A 165 -15.38 5.95 -9.84
CA GLU A 165 -15.60 5.87 -11.28
C GLU A 165 -14.57 4.95 -11.93
N LEU A 166 -15.02 4.01 -12.77
CA LEU A 166 -14.14 3.02 -13.41
C LEU A 166 -13.75 3.47 -14.81
N ILE A 167 -12.45 3.64 -15.04
CA ILE A 167 -11.90 3.87 -16.39
C ILE A 167 -11.46 2.53 -16.98
N ILE A 168 -12.30 1.95 -17.84
CA ILE A 168 -12.01 0.68 -18.54
C ILE A 168 -11.74 0.92 -20.03
N GLY A 169 -10.83 0.14 -20.61
CA GLY A 169 -10.50 0.21 -22.04
C GLY A 169 -9.31 -0.68 -22.38
N ASP A 170 -9.09 -0.91 -23.68
CA ASP A 170 -7.98 -1.74 -24.18
C ASP A 170 -6.61 -1.07 -23.99
N ARG A 171 -5.52 -1.79 -24.25
CA ARG A 171 -4.16 -1.26 -24.21
C ARG A 171 -4.06 -0.02 -25.12
N GLN A 172 -3.35 1.01 -24.63
CA GLN A 172 -3.09 2.25 -25.37
C GLN A 172 -4.33 3.10 -25.73
N THR A 173 -5.50 2.87 -25.13
CA THR A 173 -6.70 3.72 -25.35
C THR A 173 -6.72 5.02 -24.53
N GLY A 174 -5.58 5.52 -24.07
CA GLY A 174 -5.52 6.80 -23.34
C GLY A 174 -5.96 6.78 -21.87
N LYS A 175 -6.18 5.62 -21.23
CA LYS A 175 -6.58 5.52 -19.80
C LYS A 175 -5.70 6.36 -18.85
N THR A 176 -4.38 6.28 -19.02
CA THR A 176 -3.42 7.04 -18.21
C THR A 176 -3.46 8.53 -18.52
N ALA A 177 -3.73 8.92 -19.78
CA ALA A 177 -3.87 10.32 -20.15
C ALA A 177 -5.07 10.94 -19.44
N VAL A 178 -6.24 10.28 -19.50
CA VAL A 178 -7.45 10.72 -18.77
C VAL A 178 -7.17 10.94 -17.28
N ALA A 179 -6.51 9.99 -16.62
CA ALA A 179 -6.17 10.12 -15.19
C ALA A 179 -5.17 11.25 -14.92
N THR A 180 -4.13 11.40 -15.75
CA THR A 180 -3.10 12.43 -15.56
C THR A 180 -3.66 13.83 -15.82
N ASP A 181 -4.45 13.99 -16.87
CA ASP A 181 -5.10 15.26 -17.21
C ASP A 181 -6.09 15.68 -16.12
N THR A 182 -6.84 14.72 -15.58
CA THR A 182 -7.73 14.97 -14.43
C THR A 182 -6.96 15.48 -13.21
N ILE A 183 -5.78 14.91 -12.92
CA ILE A 183 -4.92 15.36 -11.81
C ILE A 183 -4.40 16.78 -12.09
N ILE A 184 -3.93 17.06 -13.30
CA ILE A 184 -3.44 18.39 -13.69
C ILE A 184 -4.55 19.45 -13.54
N ASN A 185 -5.79 19.11 -13.90
CA ASN A 185 -6.93 20.00 -13.79
C ASN A 185 -7.36 20.30 -12.33
N GLN A 186 -6.87 19.54 -11.34
CA GLN A 186 -7.16 19.83 -9.93
C GLN A 186 -6.34 20.99 -9.33
N LYS A 187 -5.48 21.63 -10.13
CA LYS A 187 -4.68 22.77 -9.67
C LYS A 187 -5.59 23.90 -9.15
N GLY A 188 -5.40 24.28 -7.88
CA GLY A 188 -6.22 25.31 -7.22
C GLY A 188 -7.63 24.86 -6.80
N ALA A 189 -8.02 23.60 -7.03
CA ALA A 189 -9.34 23.08 -6.65
C ALA A 189 -9.43 22.61 -5.18
N GLY A 190 -8.32 22.68 -4.44
CA GLY A 190 -8.23 22.21 -3.06
C GLY A 190 -8.37 20.70 -2.91
N VAL A 191 -8.01 19.92 -3.95
CA VAL A 191 -8.07 18.46 -3.97
C VAL A 191 -6.65 17.90 -3.92
N VAL A 192 -6.40 16.99 -2.99
CA VAL A 192 -5.13 16.24 -2.96
C VAL A 192 -5.28 15.01 -3.85
N CYS A 193 -4.35 14.84 -4.78
CA CYS A 193 -4.33 13.76 -5.73
C CYS A 193 -3.41 12.63 -5.27
N ILE A 194 -3.82 11.39 -5.51
CA ILE A 194 -2.97 10.21 -5.29
C ILE A 194 -2.96 9.38 -6.56
N TYR A 195 -1.77 9.16 -7.11
CA TYR A 195 -1.56 8.33 -8.27
C TYR A 195 -0.87 7.03 -7.87
N VAL A 196 -1.61 5.92 -7.92
CA VAL A 196 -1.08 4.59 -7.59
C VAL A 196 -0.75 3.84 -8.88
N ALA A 197 0.54 3.65 -9.13
CA ALA A 197 1.06 2.90 -10.27
C ALA A 197 1.35 1.46 -9.88
N ILE A 198 0.57 0.51 -10.43
CA ILE A 198 0.66 -0.91 -10.09
C ILE A 198 1.14 -1.70 -11.31
N GLY A 199 2.27 -2.39 -11.20
CA GLY A 199 2.80 -3.25 -12.27
C GLY A 199 3.20 -2.48 -13.53
N GLN A 200 3.43 -1.17 -13.43
CA GLN A 200 3.90 -0.33 -14.53
C GLN A 200 5.42 -0.43 -14.68
N LYS A 201 5.94 -0.18 -15.88
CA LYS A 201 7.39 -0.05 -16.09
C LYS A 201 7.90 1.18 -15.34
N ARG A 202 9.06 1.07 -14.70
CA ARG A 202 9.69 2.18 -13.95
C ARG A 202 9.86 3.44 -14.81
N SER A 203 10.24 3.28 -16.08
CA SER A 203 10.35 4.40 -17.03
C SER A 203 9.02 5.10 -17.31
N THR A 204 7.91 4.35 -17.41
CA THR A 204 6.58 4.94 -17.61
C THR A 204 6.12 5.72 -16.38
N VAL A 205 6.41 5.21 -15.17
CA VAL A 205 6.11 5.95 -13.92
C VAL A 205 6.92 7.25 -13.87
N ALA A 206 8.23 7.19 -14.18
CA ALA A 206 9.08 8.38 -14.21
C ALA A 206 8.58 9.43 -15.22
N GLN A 207 8.11 9.02 -16.40
CA GLN A 207 7.50 9.93 -17.38
C GLN A 207 6.23 10.60 -16.86
N VAL A 208 5.39 9.88 -16.12
CA VAL A 208 4.18 10.47 -15.50
C VAL A 208 4.57 11.47 -14.42
N VAL A 209 5.51 11.12 -13.53
CA VAL A 209 6.00 12.03 -12.48
C VAL A 209 6.58 13.30 -13.08
N GLU A 210 7.35 13.18 -14.16
CA GLU A 210 7.96 14.34 -14.83
C GLU A 210 6.89 15.22 -15.48
N LYS A 211 5.87 14.65 -16.14
CA LYS A 211 4.73 15.42 -16.64
C LYS A 211 4.02 16.15 -15.51
N LEU A 212 3.70 15.46 -14.42
CA LEU A 212 3.07 16.08 -13.26
C LEU A 212 3.92 17.22 -12.69
N ARG A 213 5.25 17.08 -12.70
CA ARG A 213 6.17 18.14 -12.28
C ARG A 213 6.14 19.35 -13.22
N GLN A 214 6.18 19.12 -14.53
CA GLN A 214 6.14 20.19 -15.56
C GLN A 214 4.89 21.05 -15.48
N TYR A 215 3.73 20.45 -15.18
CA TYR A 215 2.47 21.19 -15.01
C TYR A 215 2.26 21.75 -13.59
N GLY A 216 3.21 21.53 -12.66
CA GLY A 216 3.11 21.94 -11.26
C GLY A 216 2.10 21.13 -10.45
N ALA A 217 1.70 19.96 -10.93
CA ALA A 217 0.72 19.08 -10.27
C ALA A 217 1.31 18.26 -9.12
N MET A 218 2.65 18.13 -9.06
CA MET A 218 3.32 17.43 -7.96
C MET A 218 3.11 18.13 -6.60
N GLU A 219 2.82 19.44 -6.56
CA GLU A 219 2.61 20.19 -5.31
C GLU A 219 1.42 19.70 -4.48
N TYR A 220 0.48 18.99 -5.10
CA TYR A 220 -0.71 18.44 -4.45
C TYR A 220 -0.92 16.96 -4.76
N THR A 221 0.08 16.28 -5.33
CA THR A 221 -0.01 14.87 -5.74
C THR A 221 0.97 14.00 -4.97
N ILE A 222 0.52 12.83 -4.54
CA ILE A 222 1.34 11.76 -3.98
C ILE A 222 1.39 10.63 -5.01
N VAL A 223 2.58 10.11 -5.29
CA VAL A 223 2.74 8.98 -6.21
C VAL A 223 3.15 7.74 -5.43
N VAL A 224 2.31 6.71 -5.45
CA VAL A 224 2.64 5.39 -4.90
C VAL A 224 3.04 4.50 -6.07
N ALA A 225 4.27 4.01 -6.06
CA ALA A 225 4.81 3.18 -7.13
C ALA A 225 5.08 1.76 -6.61
N ALA A 226 4.43 0.78 -7.24
CA ALA A 226 4.79 -0.62 -7.17
C ALA A 226 5.05 -1.12 -8.59
N THR A 227 6.32 -1.11 -9.00
CA THR A 227 6.72 -1.34 -10.38
C THR A 227 6.65 -2.82 -10.77
N ALA A 228 6.68 -3.10 -12.08
CA ALA A 228 6.61 -4.47 -12.60
C ALA A 228 7.81 -5.37 -12.25
N SER A 229 8.88 -4.80 -11.70
CA SER A 229 10.06 -5.54 -11.22
C SER A 229 9.97 -5.87 -9.73
N GLU A 230 9.03 -5.27 -9.00
CA GLU A 230 8.83 -5.54 -7.58
C GLU A 230 7.98 -6.79 -7.37
N SER A 231 8.10 -7.37 -6.18
CA SER A 231 7.39 -8.59 -5.81
C SER A 231 5.86 -8.41 -5.93
N ALA A 232 5.16 -9.49 -6.28
CA ALA A 232 3.70 -9.50 -6.38
C ALA A 232 2.99 -8.99 -5.10
N PRO A 233 3.48 -9.30 -3.89
CA PRO A 233 2.92 -8.78 -2.64
C PRO A 233 2.95 -7.25 -2.53
N LEU A 234 4.03 -6.59 -2.97
CA LEU A 234 4.11 -5.13 -3.00
C LEU A 234 3.07 -4.54 -3.97
N GLN A 235 2.90 -5.17 -5.14
CA GLN A 235 1.87 -4.75 -6.10
C GLN A 235 0.44 -4.94 -5.58
N PHE A 236 0.22 -5.95 -4.73
CA PHE A 236 -1.06 -6.20 -4.07
C PHE A 236 -1.37 -5.15 -3.00
N ILE A 237 -0.38 -4.77 -2.17
CA ILE A 237 -0.57 -3.82 -1.06
C ILE A 237 -0.66 -2.37 -1.55
N ALA A 238 0.00 -2.02 -2.66
CA ALA A 238 0.06 -0.64 -3.18
C ALA A 238 -1.28 0.13 -3.24
N PRO A 239 -2.39 -0.41 -3.78
CA PRO A 239 -3.68 0.30 -3.77
C PRO A 239 -4.24 0.51 -2.36
N TYR A 240 -3.99 -0.40 -1.42
CA TYR A 240 -4.41 -0.20 -0.03
C TYR A 240 -3.58 0.90 0.63
N THR A 241 -2.27 0.92 0.41
CA THR A 241 -1.38 2.01 0.86
C THR A 241 -1.84 3.37 0.31
N GLY A 242 -2.18 3.45 -0.98
CA GLY A 242 -2.75 4.66 -1.58
C GLY A 242 -4.06 5.09 -0.92
N CYS A 243 -4.95 4.15 -0.60
CA CYS A 243 -6.18 4.43 0.15
C CYS A 243 -5.89 4.96 1.57
N THR A 244 -4.93 4.36 2.27
CA THR A 244 -4.58 4.75 3.65
C THR A 244 -3.99 6.15 3.70
N ILE A 245 -3.07 6.47 2.77
CA ILE A 245 -2.50 7.83 2.63
C ILE A 245 -3.61 8.85 2.31
N GLY A 246 -4.56 8.49 1.45
CA GLY A 246 -5.68 9.35 1.04
C GLY A 246 -6.81 9.50 2.06
N SER A 247 -6.81 8.71 3.13
CA SER A 247 -7.91 8.68 4.10
C SER A 247 -8.03 10.02 4.85
N PRO A 248 -9.22 10.65 4.93
CA PRO A 248 -9.37 12.02 5.47
C PRO A 248 -8.80 12.23 6.88
N SER A 249 -8.78 11.19 7.70
CA SER A 249 -8.30 11.32 9.07
C SER A 249 -6.77 11.44 9.15
N THR A 250 -6.01 11.18 8.07
CA THR A 250 -4.53 11.35 8.06
C THR A 250 -4.08 12.79 7.89
N ARG A 251 -5.00 13.72 7.62
CA ARG A 251 -4.70 15.11 7.31
C ARG A 251 -5.03 16.00 8.49
N SER A 252 -4.26 17.07 8.66
CA SER A 252 -4.49 18.07 9.69
C SER A 252 -5.95 18.57 9.64
N ARG A 253 -6.60 18.75 10.80
CA ARG A 253 -8.04 19.14 10.93
C ARG A 253 -8.41 20.41 10.15
N THR A 254 -7.43 21.21 9.74
CA THR A 254 -7.56 22.41 8.92
C THR A 254 -7.74 22.14 7.42
N ALA A 255 -7.38 20.96 6.92
CA ALA A 255 -7.52 20.57 5.52
C ALA A 255 -8.51 19.40 5.38
N SER A 256 -9.80 19.69 5.51
CA SER A 256 -10.89 18.81 5.07
C SER A 256 -10.97 18.76 3.53
N SER A 257 -9.82 18.65 2.86
CA SER A 257 -9.69 18.66 1.42
C SER A 257 -10.02 17.26 0.88
N PRO A 258 -11.00 17.12 -0.02
CA PRO A 258 -11.33 15.84 -0.61
C PRO A 258 -10.11 15.25 -1.34
N CYS A 259 -9.99 13.93 -1.32
CA CYS A 259 -8.90 13.23 -2.01
C CYS A 259 -9.42 12.57 -3.30
N CYS A 260 -8.70 12.75 -4.40
CA CYS A 260 -8.90 12.00 -5.63
C CYS A 260 -7.81 10.94 -5.73
N CYS A 261 -8.16 9.65 -5.63
CA CYS A 261 -7.23 8.55 -5.80
C CYS A 261 -7.47 7.88 -7.15
N ALA A 262 -6.44 7.84 -8.00
CA ALA A 262 -6.45 7.13 -9.26
C ALA A 262 -5.47 5.95 -9.17
N ALA A 263 -5.96 4.73 -9.32
CA ALA A 263 -5.14 3.52 -9.39
C ALA A 263 -5.18 2.93 -10.80
N LEU A 264 -4.01 2.75 -11.42
CA LEU A 264 -3.88 2.15 -12.75
C LEU A 264 -3.03 0.88 -12.70
N ARG A 265 -3.65 -0.25 -13.06
CA ARG A 265 -2.97 -1.55 -13.15
C ARG A 265 -2.40 -1.75 -14.55
N GLY A 266 -1.12 -2.09 -14.62
CA GLY A 266 -0.46 -2.57 -15.83
C GLY A 266 -0.91 -4.00 -16.14
N ALA A 267 -1.39 -4.25 -17.37
CA ALA A 267 -1.75 -5.61 -17.79
C ALA A 267 -0.48 -6.41 -18.14
N ARG A 268 -0.26 -7.56 -17.49
CA ARG A 268 0.62 -8.63 -17.99
C ARG A 268 -0.22 -9.87 -18.34
N ARG A 269 0.11 -10.51 -19.47
CA ARG A 269 -0.11 -11.94 -19.70
C ARG A 269 0.96 -12.70 -18.92
N THR A 270 0.56 -13.68 -18.11
CA THR A 270 1.42 -14.81 -17.76
C THR A 270 1.56 -15.70 -19.02
N PRO A 271 2.76 -16.09 -19.44
CA PRO A 271 2.90 -17.11 -20.48
C PRO A 271 2.63 -18.48 -19.84
N GLY A 272 1.59 -19.17 -20.30
CA GLY A 272 1.41 -20.60 -20.05
C GLY A 272 0.53 -20.99 -18.86
N THR A 273 -0.77 -20.71 -18.93
CA THR A 273 -1.79 -21.58 -18.30
C THR A 273 -3.03 -21.59 -19.18
N SER A 274 -3.21 -22.66 -19.94
CA SER A 274 -4.49 -23.02 -20.55
C SER A 274 -5.43 -23.51 -19.45
N SER A 275 -6.44 -22.72 -19.09
CA SER A 275 -7.61 -23.24 -18.38
C SER A 275 -8.85 -22.49 -18.87
N THR A 276 -9.62 -23.24 -19.66
CA THR A 276 -11.06 -23.13 -19.93
C THR A 276 -11.82 -22.11 -19.08
N SER A 277 -12.37 -21.12 -19.78
CA SER A 277 -13.35 -20.16 -19.30
C SER A 277 -14.69 -20.84 -19.04
N THR A 278 -15.19 -20.73 -17.81
CA THR A 278 -16.62 -20.88 -17.51
C THR A 278 -17.14 -19.54 -16.98
N PRO A 279 -18.11 -18.88 -17.64
CA PRO A 279 -18.60 -17.58 -17.22
C PRO A 279 -19.58 -17.73 -16.05
N GLY A 280 -19.16 -17.36 -14.84
CA GLY A 280 -20.03 -17.22 -13.68
C GLY A 280 -20.85 -15.93 -13.78
N SER A 281 -22.13 -16.07 -14.05
CA SER A 281 -23.12 -15.00 -14.07
C SER A 281 -23.36 -14.44 -12.66
N TRP A 282 -22.99 -13.19 -12.43
CA TRP A 282 -23.53 -12.40 -11.32
C TRP A 282 -24.64 -11.50 -11.86
N SER A 283 -25.84 -12.05 -11.90
CA SER A 283 -27.06 -11.30 -12.17
C SER A 283 -27.40 -10.42 -10.97
N ALA A 284 -27.44 -9.11 -11.20
CA ALA A 284 -27.93 -8.14 -10.24
C ALA A 284 -29.44 -8.39 -10.01
N ARG A 285 -29.81 -8.97 -8.86
CA ARG A 285 -31.20 -8.91 -8.37
C ARG A 285 -31.52 -7.47 -7.98
N ARG A 286 -32.18 -6.76 -8.91
CA ARG A 286 -32.95 -5.56 -8.59
C ARG A 286 -34.20 -5.99 -7.83
N SER A 287 -34.30 -5.62 -6.55
CA SER A 287 -35.56 -5.65 -5.82
C SER A 287 -36.39 -4.41 -6.20
N SER A 288 -37.27 -4.53 -7.18
CA SER A 288 -38.35 -3.57 -7.41
C SER A 288 -39.54 -3.91 -6.49
N PRO A 289 -40.20 -2.91 -5.89
CA PRO A 289 -41.38 -3.14 -5.04
C PRO A 289 -42.60 -3.44 -5.91
N THR A 290 -43.29 -4.56 -5.67
CA THR A 290 -44.61 -4.82 -6.24
C THR A 290 -45.70 -4.08 -5.45
N PRO A 291 -46.71 -3.51 -6.13
CA PRO A 291 -47.80 -2.78 -5.47
C PRO A 291 -48.77 -3.78 -4.82
N ARG A 292 -49.11 -3.57 -3.54
CA ARG A 292 -50.23 -4.28 -2.90
C ARG A 292 -51.54 -3.70 -3.44
N ALA A 293 -52.27 -4.52 -4.20
CA ALA A 293 -53.66 -4.28 -4.52
C ALA A 293 -54.50 -4.28 -3.24
N ALA A 294 -55.37 -3.28 -3.14
CA ALA A 294 -56.39 -3.15 -2.10
C ALA A 294 -57.45 -4.25 -2.24
N ALA A 295 -57.86 -4.81 -1.11
CA ALA A 295 -59.08 -5.57 -0.98
C ALA A 295 -59.93 -4.88 0.10
N ARG A 296 -60.99 -4.21 -0.37
CA ARG A 296 -62.20 -3.66 0.26
C ARG A 296 -62.41 -2.20 -0.11
#